data_AF-A0A1J4KTH7-F1
#
_entry.id   AF-A0A1J4KTH7-F1
#
_cell.length_a   1.000
_cell.length_b   1.000
_cell.length_c   1.000
_cell.angle_alpha   90.00
_cell.angle_beta   90.00
_cell.angle_gamma   90.00
#
_symmetry.space_group_name_H-M   'P 1'
#
loop_
_entity.id
_entity.type
_entity.pdbx_description
1 polymer ?
#
loop_
_entity_poly.entity_id
_entity_poly.type
_entity_poly.pdbx_seq_one_letter_code
_entity_poly.pdbx_strand_id
1 'polypeptide(L)'
;MLGSPQIENSRIRSLRDITSVPVRGPKGGKFHKFFKNISTPNHHKIIDGHNDENDIYNKQNSRKSGFNTFSCIRSGSKNKTFYFIANDSGVCLYTAIHNNETNAYKIYKSLVIHKMAQSHQTSGNHSEIAYLLYSNDFCDFSLRENLSNDDHKADSISNIRNNKNNRSKRNNNNNREILAIQFRRFKNVMLAPRKLSLYFFNQSETMPSFLKNADPDLASFNKWKLDLNSENVVKSIKNCKIENEQHKTFGYIRKCGKNELEIEAREDIDDLRLFAMTIASFMCKK
;
A
#
# COMPACT_ATOMS: atom_id res chain seq x y z
N MET A 1 9.74 -40.54 -5.68
CA MET A 1 9.26 -39.31 -6.35
C MET A 1 8.39 -38.56 -5.35
N LEU A 2 8.89 -37.46 -4.79
CA LEU A 2 8.14 -36.63 -3.84
C LEU A 2 7.34 -35.59 -4.63
N GLY A 3 6.01 -35.70 -4.57
CA GLY A 3 5.10 -34.78 -5.23
C GLY A 3 5.15 -33.39 -4.60
N SER A 4 5.43 -32.38 -5.40
CA SER A 4 5.35 -30.98 -5.01
C SER A 4 3.90 -30.62 -4.62
N PRO A 5 3.67 -29.88 -3.53
CA PRO A 5 2.32 -29.47 -3.15
C PRO A 5 1.78 -28.49 -4.20
N GLN A 6 0.68 -28.86 -4.87
CA GLN A 6 -0.07 -27.93 -5.70
C GLN A 6 -0.75 -26.91 -4.80
N ILE A 7 -0.33 -25.65 -4.89
CA ILE A 7 -1.00 -24.52 -4.26
C ILE A 7 -2.31 -24.28 -5.03
N GLU A 8 -3.44 -24.54 -4.38
CA GLU A 8 -4.78 -24.22 -4.91
C GLU A 8 -4.96 -22.70 -5.06
N ASN A 9 -4.64 -22.17 -6.25
CA ASN A 9 -4.95 -20.79 -6.65
C ASN A 9 -6.46 -20.52 -6.80
N SER A 10 -7.33 -21.51 -6.57
CA SER A 10 -8.77 -21.47 -6.84
C SER A 10 -9.61 -20.68 -5.82
N ARG A 11 -9.01 -20.14 -4.75
CA ARG A 11 -9.73 -19.38 -3.69
C ARG A 11 -9.50 -17.87 -3.70
N ILE A 12 -8.76 -17.32 -4.64
CA ILE A 12 -8.66 -15.86 -4.80
C ILE A 12 -9.99 -15.37 -5.42
N ARG A 13 -10.96 -15.03 -4.56
CA ARG A 13 -12.16 -14.30 -4.98
C ARG A 13 -11.71 -12.93 -5.48
N SER A 14 -11.94 -12.67 -6.77
CA SER A 14 -11.76 -11.35 -7.34
C SER A 14 -12.45 -10.30 -6.46
N LEU A 15 -11.75 -9.21 -6.12
CA LEU A 15 -12.33 -8.09 -5.36
C LEU A 15 -13.41 -7.31 -6.14
N ARG A 16 -13.82 -7.81 -7.32
CA ARG A 16 -14.98 -7.34 -8.08
C ARG A 16 -16.28 -7.28 -7.26
N ASP A 17 -16.38 -8.05 -6.18
CA ASP A 17 -17.55 -8.06 -5.28
C ASP A 17 -17.56 -6.91 -4.24
N ILE A 18 -16.52 -6.06 -4.15
CA ILE A 18 -16.52 -4.93 -3.19
C ILE A 18 -17.62 -3.91 -3.55
N THR A 19 -17.93 -3.73 -4.83
CA THR A 19 -18.90 -2.71 -5.28
C THR A 19 -20.37 -3.10 -5.06
N SER A 20 -20.65 -4.34 -4.65
CA SER A 20 -22.01 -4.83 -4.40
C SER A 20 -22.37 -4.98 -2.92
N VAL A 21 -21.46 -4.66 -2.00
CA VAL A 21 -21.74 -4.71 -0.56
C VAL A 21 -22.43 -3.41 -0.12
N PRO A 22 -23.73 -3.43 0.23
CA PRO A 22 -24.39 -2.25 0.78
C PRO A 22 -23.73 -1.88 2.11
N VAL A 23 -23.35 -0.60 2.25
CA VAL A 23 -22.81 -0.02 3.49
C VAL A 23 -23.89 -0.08 4.56
N ARG A 24 -23.92 -1.17 5.34
CA ARG A 24 -24.74 -1.24 6.56
C ARG A 24 -23.95 -0.55 7.67
N GLY A 25 -24.33 0.68 8.00
CA GLY A 25 -23.85 1.35 9.19
C GLY A 25 -24.13 0.51 10.46
N PRO A 26 -23.28 0.58 11.49
CA PRO A 26 -23.47 -0.21 12.70
C PRO A 26 -24.72 0.28 13.44
N LYS A 27 -25.79 -0.53 13.44
CA LYS A 27 -26.88 -0.38 14.40
C LYS A 27 -26.36 -0.78 15.77
N GLY A 28 -26.46 0.16 16.72
CA GLY A 28 -25.88 0.06 18.05
C GLY A 28 -26.19 -1.26 18.75
N GLY A 29 -25.14 -2.02 19.05
CA GLY A 29 -25.15 -3.14 19.98
C GLY A 29 -24.26 -2.80 21.17
N LYS A 30 -24.84 -2.77 22.37
CA LYS A 30 -24.15 -2.55 23.64
C LYS A 30 -23.14 -3.69 23.88
N PHE A 31 -21.84 -3.40 23.83
CA PHE A 31 -20.81 -4.36 24.24
C PHE A 31 -20.79 -4.49 25.77
N HIS A 32 -21.07 -5.70 26.25
CA HIS A 32 -20.93 -6.10 27.66
C HIS A 32 -19.45 -6.11 28.07
N LYS A 33 -19.20 -5.57 29.28
CA LYS A 33 -17.92 -5.58 29.98
C LYS A 33 -17.59 -7.01 30.44
N PHE A 34 -16.52 -7.59 29.91
CA PHE A 34 -15.83 -8.73 30.53
C PHE A 34 -14.35 -8.38 30.73
N PHE A 35 -13.77 -8.95 31.79
CA PHE A 35 -12.44 -8.75 32.38
C PHE A 35 -12.32 -7.67 33.47
N LYS A 36 -12.87 -7.98 34.65
CA LYS A 36 -12.20 -7.75 35.93
C LYS A 36 -11.22 -8.91 36.18
N ASN A 37 -10.08 -8.61 36.80
CA ASN A 37 -9.03 -9.53 37.26
C ASN A 37 -7.93 -9.87 36.23
N ILE A 38 -7.12 -8.86 35.93
CA ILE A 38 -5.68 -9.08 35.71
C ILE A 38 -4.96 -8.24 36.75
N SER A 39 -4.20 -8.92 37.60
CA SER A 39 -3.35 -8.36 38.64
C SER A 39 -2.28 -7.46 38.00
N THR A 40 -2.18 -6.24 38.49
CA THR A 40 -1.16 -5.26 38.11
C THR A 40 0.18 -5.60 38.77
N PRO A 41 1.28 -5.80 38.02
CA PRO A 41 2.61 -5.75 38.59
C PRO A 41 3.06 -4.30 38.71
N ASN A 42 3.44 -3.96 39.93
CA ASN A 42 4.21 -2.81 40.43
C ASN A 42 4.77 -1.80 39.42
N HIS A 43 4.45 -0.54 39.72
CA HIS A 43 5.05 0.66 39.16
C HIS A 43 6.58 0.65 39.20
N HIS A 44 7.21 0.69 38.03
CA HIS A 44 8.51 1.33 37.88
C HIS A 44 8.32 2.69 37.23
N LYS A 45 8.68 3.76 37.96
CA LYS A 45 8.93 5.08 37.40
C LYS A 45 10.03 4.95 36.36
N ILE A 46 9.73 5.19 35.09
CA ILE A 46 10.74 5.46 34.09
C ILE A 46 11.07 6.95 34.22
N ILE A 47 12.32 7.21 34.58
CA ILE A 47 12.92 8.54 34.61
C ILE A 47 13.14 8.95 33.15
N ASP A 48 12.55 10.07 32.74
CA ASP A 48 12.95 10.78 31.53
C ASP A 48 14.40 11.26 31.70
N GLY A 49 15.28 10.80 30.83
CA GLY A 49 16.72 11.05 30.91
C GLY A 49 17.31 11.25 29.53
N HIS A 50 17.46 12.53 29.18
CA HIS A 50 18.55 13.15 28.44
C HIS A 50 18.92 12.71 27.02
N ASN A 51 19.05 13.74 26.18
CA ASN A 51 19.78 13.77 24.92
C ASN A 51 21.21 13.24 25.13
N ASP A 52 21.50 12.08 24.55
CA ASP A 52 22.84 11.76 24.08
C ASP A 52 22.82 11.90 22.56
N GLU A 53 23.17 13.10 22.11
CA GLU A 53 23.72 13.32 20.78
C GLU A 53 25.13 12.73 20.73
N ASN A 54 25.49 12.19 19.56
CA ASN A 54 26.82 11.73 19.14
C ASN A 54 27.12 10.25 19.40
N ASP A 55 26.67 9.42 18.46
CA ASP A 55 27.58 8.62 17.63
C ASP A 55 26.79 8.04 16.44
N ILE A 56 26.50 8.89 15.45
CA ILE A 56 26.01 8.43 14.15
C ILE A 56 27.25 8.06 13.33
N TYR A 57 27.66 6.80 13.43
CA TYR A 57 28.45 6.19 12.37
C TYR A 57 27.59 6.18 11.10
N ASN A 58 27.73 7.22 10.27
CA ASN A 58 27.15 7.31 8.93
C ASN A 58 27.82 6.25 8.04
N LYS A 59 27.46 4.99 8.23
CA LYS A 59 27.78 3.94 7.28
C LYS A 59 26.76 4.09 6.17
N GLN A 60 27.05 4.96 5.20
CA GLN A 60 26.32 5.00 3.94
C GLN A 60 26.50 3.63 3.27
N ASN A 61 25.63 2.69 3.61
CA ASN A 61 25.52 1.44 2.87
C ASN A 61 25.19 1.84 1.44
N SER A 62 26.14 1.61 0.53
CA SER A 62 25.96 1.84 -0.89
C SER A 62 24.65 1.20 -1.31
N ARG A 63 23.68 2.02 -1.75
CA ARG A 63 22.36 1.56 -2.17
C ARG A 63 22.54 0.41 -3.17
N LYS A 64 21.76 -0.66 -3.01
CA LYS A 64 21.85 -1.82 -3.89
C LYS A 64 21.47 -1.36 -5.31
N SER A 65 22.29 -1.68 -6.31
CA SER A 65 21.92 -1.43 -7.69
C SER A 65 20.60 -2.14 -8.03
N GLY A 66 19.73 -1.47 -8.80
CA GLY A 66 18.44 -2.02 -9.23
C GLY A 66 17.24 -1.73 -8.30
N PHE A 67 17.38 -0.81 -7.34
CA PHE A 67 16.25 -0.29 -6.55
C PHE A 67 16.05 1.21 -6.79
N ASN A 68 14.81 1.59 -7.07
CA ASN A 68 14.38 2.99 -7.17
C ASN A 68 13.80 3.45 -5.84
N THR A 69 14.06 4.71 -5.47
CA THR A 69 13.56 5.30 -4.22
C THR A 69 12.66 6.50 -4.48
N PHE A 70 11.52 6.53 -3.81
CA PHE A 70 10.52 7.58 -3.92
C PHE A 70 10.08 8.05 -2.53
N SER A 71 9.69 9.32 -2.43
CA SER A 71 9.00 9.88 -1.27
C SER A 71 7.52 10.07 -1.57
N CYS A 72 6.69 9.65 -0.62
CA CYS A 72 5.25 9.87 -0.63
C CYS A 72 4.88 10.81 0.51
N ILE A 73 4.44 12.02 0.15
CA ILE A 73 4.07 13.08 1.09
C ILE A 73 2.56 13.22 1.13
N ARG A 74 1.99 13.15 2.33
CA ARG A 74 0.58 13.46 2.59
C ARG A 74 0.43 14.93 2.97
N SER A 75 -0.25 15.70 2.13
CA SER A 75 -0.54 17.11 2.41
C SER A 75 -1.58 17.26 3.52
N GLY A 76 -1.27 17.99 4.59
CA GLY A 76 -2.25 18.50 5.58
C GLY A 76 -3.21 17.50 6.25
N SER A 77 -4.04 18.02 7.16
CA SER A 77 -5.11 17.26 7.84
C SER A 77 -6.47 17.37 7.16
N LYS A 78 -6.70 18.45 6.39
CA LYS A 78 -8.00 18.76 5.77
C LYS A 78 -8.14 18.20 4.36
N ASN A 79 -7.06 18.24 3.58
CA ASN A 79 -7.04 17.76 2.21
C ASN A 79 -6.33 16.42 2.19
N LYS A 80 -7.05 15.31 1.97
CA LYS A 80 -6.45 13.97 1.88
C LYS A 80 -5.73 13.80 0.52
N THR A 81 -4.74 14.65 0.28
CA THR A 81 -3.96 14.67 -0.96
C THR A 81 -2.60 14.03 -0.71
N PHE A 82 -2.18 13.16 -1.64
CA PHE A 82 -0.88 12.51 -1.62
C PHE A 82 -0.08 12.93 -2.85
N TYR A 83 1.21 13.14 -2.66
CA TYR A 83 2.18 13.42 -3.73
C TYR A 83 3.22 12.32 -3.74
N PHE A 84 3.50 11.77 -4.93
CA PHE A 84 4.55 10.76 -5.15
C PHE A 84 5.71 11.41 -5.89
N ILE A 85 6.86 11.47 -5.25
CA ILE A 85 8.01 12.25 -5.70
C ILE A 85 9.19 11.30 -5.90
N ALA A 86 9.80 11.33 -7.08
CA ALA A 86 11.06 10.63 -7.33
C ALA A 86 12.20 11.34 -6.60
N ASN A 87 12.90 10.64 -5.70
CA ASN A 87 13.87 11.28 -4.80
C ASN A 87 15.07 11.88 -5.53
N ASP A 88 15.53 11.24 -6.60
CA ASP A 88 16.73 11.67 -7.31
C ASP A 88 16.51 12.94 -8.14
N SER A 89 15.26 13.26 -8.50
CA SER A 89 14.91 14.39 -9.36
C SER A 89 14.05 15.46 -8.67
N GLY A 90 13.42 15.14 -7.54
CA GLY A 90 12.40 16.00 -6.92
C GLY A 90 11.14 16.18 -7.77
N VAL A 91 10.95 15.36 -8.81
CA VAL A 91 9.79 15.44 -9.70
C VAL A 91 8.61 14.71 -9.07
N CYS A 92 7.47 15.39 -8.98
CA CYS A 92 6.21 14.76 -8.59
C CYS A 92 5.68 13.97 -9.80
N LEU A 93 5.65 12.63 -9.69
CA LEU A 93 5.19 11.71 -10.72
C LEU A 93 3.67 11.51 -10.67
N TYR A 94 3.11 11.49 -9.47
CA TYR A 94 1.68 11.27 -9.27
C TYR A 94 1.13 12.13 -8.14
N THR A 95 -0.14 12.51 -8.30
CA THR A 95 -0.94 13.11 -7.23
C THR A 95 -2.20 12.28 -7.04
N ALA A 96 -2.55 11.98 -5.80
CA ALA A 96 -3.81 11.33 -5.48
C ALA A 96 -4.69 12.23 -4.62
N ILE A 97 -5.96 12.35 -4.99
CA ILE A 97 -6.94 13.17 -4.29
C ILE A 97 -8.09 12.27 -3.83
N HIS A 98 -8.45 12.34 -2.55
CA HIS A 98 -9.59 11.60 -2.03
C HIS A 98 -10.90 12.16 -2.57
N ASN A 99 -11.71 11.29 -3.17
CA ASN A 99 -13.10 11.56 -3.50
C ASN A 99 -14.00 11.00 -2.38
N ASN A 100 -14.70 11.89 -1.68
CA ASN A 100 -15.60 11.53 -0.59
C ASN A 100 -16.85 10.79 -1.07
N GLU A 101 -17.34 11.09 -2.28
CA GLU A 101 -18.58 10.49 -2.81
C GLU A 101 -18.40 9.02 -3.16
N THR A 102 -17.29 8.69 -3.81
CA THR A 102 -16.97 7.33 -4.25
C THR A 102 -16.14 6.55 -3.24
N ASN A 103 -15.73 7.19 -2.15
CA ASN A 103 -14.81 6.63 -1.17
C ASN A 103 -13.54 6.04 -1.82
N ALA A 104 -12.97 6.75 -2.78
CA ALA A 104 -11.81 6.32 -3.56
C ALA A 104 -10.76 7.43 -3.65
N TYR A 105 -9.53 7.07 -4.00
CA TYR A 105 -8.51 8.03 -4.41
C TYR A 105 -8.43 8.06 -5.92
N LYS A 106 -8.61 9.24 -6.51
CA LYS A 106 -8.34 9.49 -7.93
C LYS A 106 -6.86 9.80 -8.09
N ILE A 107 -6.19 9.09 -9.00
CA ILE A 107 -4.75 9.23 -9.24
C ILE A 107 -4.54 9.91 -10.59
N TYR A 108 -3.72 10.96 -10.55
CA TYR A 108 -3.38 11.79 -11.70
C TYR A 108 -1.88 11.68 -11.96
N LYS A 109 -1.50 11.57 -13.23
CA LYS A 109 -0.09 11.73 -13.63
C LYS A 109 0.29 13.20 -13.46
N SER A 110 1.37 13.43 -12.73
CA SER A 110 1.97 14.74 -12.55
C SER A 110 3.33 14.75 -13.23
N LEU A 111 3.67 15.86 -13.88
CA LEU A 111 5.01 16.13 -14.42
C LEU A 111 5.50 17.47 -13.88
N VAL A 112 5.12 17.77 -12.63
CA VAL A 112 5.46 19.03 -11.98
C VAL A 112 6.74 18.80 -11.17
N ILE A 113 7.78 19.55 -11.49
CA ILE A 113 8.98 19.62 -10.65
C ILE A 113 8.54 20.21 -9.31
N HIS A 114 8.63 19.43 -8.24
CA HIS A 114 8.23 19.89 -6.91
C HIS A 114 9.31 20.80 -6.33
N LYS A 115 9.50 22.00 -6.91
CA LYS A 115 10.21 23.06 -6.19
C LYS A 115 9.37 23.37 -4.96
N MET A 116 9.98 23.32 -3.77
CA MET A 116 9.36 23.43 -2.44
C MET A 116 8.59 24.74 -2.16
N ALA A 117 8.15 25.49 -3.16
CA ALA A 117 7.33 26.69 -3.00
C ALA A 117 5.84 26.32 -2.98
N GLN A 118 5.15 26.74 -1.93
CA GLN A 118 3.74 26.54 -1.60
C GLN A 118 2.75 27.22 -2.59
N SER A 119 3.06 27.32 -3.88
CA SER A 119 2.16 27.93 -4.84
C SER A 119 1.03 26.96 -5.21
N HIS A 120 -0.19 27.37 -4.87
CA HIS A 120 -1.45 26.73 -5.22
C HIS A 120 -1.44 26.14 -6.64
N GLN A 121 -1.84 24.88 -6.75
CA GLN A 121 -2.06 24.18 -8.02
C GLN A 121 -3.00 24.98 -8.91
N THR A 122 -2.47 25.49 -10.02
CA THR A 122 -3.26 25.95 -11.17
C THR A 122 -3.89 24.73 -11.84
N SER A 123 -5.15 24.84 -12.22
CA SER A 123 -6.02 23.80 -12.80
C SER A 123 -5.57 23.30 -14.18
N GLY A 124 -4.38 22.70 -14.25
CA GLY A 124 -3.94 21.98 -15.44
C GLY A 124 -4.88 20.79 -15.69
N ASN A 125 -5.21 20.53 -16.95
CA ASN A 125 -5.96 19.35 -17.39
C ASN A 125 -5.15 18.08 -17.11
N HIS A 126 -5.13 17.63 -15.85
CA HIS A 126 -4.52 16.37 -15.49
C HIS A 126 -5.46 15.25 -15.90
N SER A 127 -4.99 14.35 -16.77
CA SER A 127 -5.71 13.13 -17.09
C SER A 127 -5.73 12.21 -15.88
N GLU A 128 -6.92 11.77 -15.52
CA GLU A 128 -7.13 10.77 -14.48
C GLU A 128 -6.74 9.40 -15.03
N ILE A 129 -5.68 8.81 -14.48
CA ILE A 129 -5.11 7.57 -15.01
C ILE A 129 -5.55 6.33 -14.25
N ALA A 130 -5.90 6.47 -12.96
CA ALA A 130 -6.22 5.33 -12.12
C ALA A 130 -7.05 5.72 -10.89
N TYR A 131 -7.61 4.71 -10.24
CA TYR A 131 -8.35 4.80 -9.00
C TYR A 131 -7.82 3.79 -7.99
N LEU A 132 -7.64 4.21 -6.75
CA LEU A 132 -7.45 3.32 -5.62
C LEU A 132 -8.74 3.24 -4.81
N LEU A 133 -9.46 2.14 -5.00
CA LEU A 133 -10.67 1.81 -4.23
C LEU A 133 -10.25 1.23 -2.88
N TYR A 134 -11.02 1.47 -1.83
CA TYR A 134 -10.79 0.81 -0.54
C TYR A 134 -12.09 0.41 0.17
N SER A 135 -12.05 -0.75 0.83
CA SER A 135 -13.14 -1.27 1.66
C SER A 135 -12.85 -1.00 3.14
N ASN A 136 -13.82 -0.40 3.82
CA ASN A 136 -13.61 0.28 5.11
C ASN A 136 -13.29 -0.66 6.29
N ASP A 137 -13.67 -1.93 6.21
CA ASP A 137 -13.63 -2.82 7.39
C ASP A 137 -12.42 -3.74 7.40
N PHE A 138 -11.80 -3.98 6.24
CA PHE A 138 -10.75 -4.99 6.10
C PHE A 138 -9.40 -4.44 5.63
N CYS A 139 -9.26 -3.12 5.45
CA CYS A 139 -8.04 -2.53 4.88
C CYS A 139 -7.66 -3.21 3.55
N ASP A 140 -8.65 -3.41 2.69
CA ASP A 140 -8.48 -3.98 1.36
C ASP A 140 -8.54 -2.86 0.34
N PHE A 141 -7.56 -2.81 -0.54
CA PHE A 141 -7.44 -1.82 -1.59
C PHE A 141 -7.35 -2.50 -2.95
N SER A 142 -7.98 -1.90 -3.95
CA SER A 142 -7.97 -2.34 -5.35
C SER A 142 -7.55 -1.15 -6.20
N LEU A 143 -6.36 -1.25 -6.80
CA LEU A 143 -5.86 -0.28 -7.77
C LEU A 143 -6.35 -0.67 -9.16
N ARG A 144 -7.03 0.26 -9.80
CA ARG A 144 -7.58 0.08 -11.14
C ARG A 144 -7.12 1.18 -12.07
N GLU A 145 -6.61 0.80 -13.22
CA GLU A 145 -6.16 1.70 -14.26
C GLU A 145 -7.28 1.98 -15.25
N ASN A 146 -7.37 3.22 -15.71
CA ASN A 146 -8.26 3.63 -16.79
C ASN A 146 -7.58 3.29 -18.10
N LEU A 147 -8.16 2.37 -18.85
CA LEU A 147 -7.71 2.11 -20.21
C LEU A 147 -8.06 3.33 -21.07
N SER A 148 -7.08 3.79 -21.86
CA SER A 148 -7.33 4.85 -22.81
C SER A 148 -8.24 4.33 -23.93
N ASN A 149 -9.01 5.22 -24.58
CA ASN A 149 -9.89 4.82 -25.68
C ASN A 149 -9.14 4.15 -26.84
N ASP A 150 -7.85 4.42 -26.98
CA ASP A 150 -7.02 3.89 -28.06
C ASP A 150 -6.64 2.41 -27.84
N ASP A 151 -6.46 1.99 -26.59
CA ASP A 151 -6.12 0.59 -26.24
C ASP A 151 -7.28 -0.37 -26.53
N HIS A 152 -8.52 0.12 -26.51
CA HIS A 152 -9.71 -0.69 -26.72
C HIS A 152 -9.83 -1.25 -28.13
N LYS A 153 -9.18 -0.63 -29.13
CA LYS A 153 -9.25 -1.11 -30.51
C LYS A 153 -8.48 -2.42 -30.70
N ALA A 154 -7.42 -2.65 -29.92
CA ALA A 154 -6.62 -3.88 -30.01
C ALA A 154 -7.29 -5.06 -29.29
N ASP A 155 -7.76 -4.86 -28.05
CA ASP A 155 -8.37 -5.93 -27.26
C ASP A 155 -9.73 -6.39 -27.81
N SER A 156 -10.50 -5.47 -28.40
CA SER A 156 -11.81 -5.80 -28.99
C SER A 156 -11.69 -6.75 -30.19
N ILE A 157 -10.59 -6.71 -30.94
CA ILE A 157 -10.39 -7.58 -32.11
C ILE A 157 -10.15 -9.04 -31.69
N SER A 158 -9.55 -9.27 -30.51
CA SER A 158 -9.27 -10.62 -30.00
C SER A 158 -10.52 -11.35 -29.45
N ASN A 159 -11.56 -10.61 -29.02
CA ASN A 159 -12.74 -11.17 -28.35
C ASN A 159 -13.98 -11.34 -29.25
N ILE A 160 -13.97 -10.88 -30.50
CA ILE A 160 -15.14 -10.94 -31.40
C ILE A 160 -15.44 -12.37 -31.93
N ARG A 161 -14.54 -13.35 -31.75
CA ARG A 161 -14.75 -14.68 -32.35
C ARG A 161 -15.66 -15.64 -31.57
N ASN A 162 -15.94 -15.43 -30.28
CA ASN A 162 -16.68 -16.42 -29.47
C ASN A 162 -17.66 -15.78 -28.47
N ASN A 163 -18.87 -15.39 -28.89
CA ASN A 163 -20.14 -15.56 -28.15
C ASN A 163 -21.25 -14.60 -28.64
N LYS A 164 -22.12 -15.12 -29.52
CA LYS A 164 -23.52 -14.68 -29.57
C LYS A 164 -24.25 -15.44 -28.46
N ASN A 165 -24.50 -14.78 -27.32
CA ASN A 165 -25.56 -15.04 -26.33
C ASN A 165 -25.05 -14.75 -24.91
N ASN A 166 -25.21 -13.51 -24.45
CA ASN A 166 -25.98 -13.19 -23.24
C ASN A 166 -25.79 -11.72 -22.85
N ARG A 167 -26.91 -11.00 -22.87
CA ARG A 167 -27.07 -9.64 -22.37
C ARG A 167 -26.86 -9.61 -20.86
N SER A 168 -25.65 -9.27 -20.44
CA SER A 168 -25.42 -8.65 -19.13
C SER A 168 -25.02 -7.21 -19.39
N LYS A 169 -25.99 -6.28 -19.31
CA LYS A 169 -25.73 -4.82 -19.15
C LYS A 169 -25.08 -4.57 -17.79
N ARG A 170 -23.88 -5.11 -17.57
CA ARG A 170 -23.03 -4.75 -16.42
C ARG A 170 -22.11 -3.64 -16.92
N ASN A 171 -22.22 -2.48 -16.29
CA ASN A 171 -21.43 -1.27 -16.52
C ASN A 171 -20.11 -1.53 -17.23
N ASN A 172 -19.97 -0.94 -18.42
CA ASN A 172 -18.73 -0.82 -19.20
C ASN A 172 -17.70 0.06 -18.47
N ASN A 173 -17.40 -0.24 -17.21
CA ASN A 173 -16.29 0.39 -16.54
C ASN A 173 -15.05 -0.36 -17.01
N ASN A 174 -14.42 0.18 -18.05
CA ASN A 174 -13.21 -0.29 -18.71
C ASN A 174 -11.95 -0.24 -17.81
N ASN A 175 -12.14 -0.41 -16.51
CA ASN A 175 -11.09 -0.21 -15.52
C ASN A 175 -10.48 -1.57 -15.19
N ARG A 176 -9.21 -1.74 -15.55
CA ARG A 176 -8.46 -2.97 -15.34
C ARG A 176 -7.85 -2.95 -13.94
N GLU A 177 -8.15 -3.97 -13.14
CA GLU A 177 -7.48 -4.14 -11.84
C GLU A 177 -6.03 -4.60 -12.06
N ILE A 178 -5.07 -3.88 -11.48
CA ILE A 178 -3.63 -4.09 -11.68
C ILE A 178 -2.88 -4.43 -10.39
N LEU A 179 -3.46 -4.12 -9.23
CA LEU A 179 -2.92 -4.47 -7.92
C LEU A 179 -4.05 -4.58 -6.88
N ALA A 180 -4.02 -5.63 -6.06
CA ALA A 180 -4.81 -5.73 -4.84
C ALA A 180 -3.90 -5.75 -3.61
N ILE A 181 -4.25 -4.95 -2.60
CA ILE A 181 -3.49 -4.81 -1.36
C ILE A 181 -4.39 -5.22 -0.22
N GLN A 182 -3.96 -6.16 0.61
CA GLN A 182 -4.72 -6.60 1.78
C GLN A 182 -3.88 -6.48 3.03
N PHE A 183 -4.46 -5.86 4.07
CA PHE A 183 -3.88 -5.89 5.40
C PHE A 183 -4.73 -6.76 6.33
N ARG A 184 -4.08 -7.63 7.09
CA ARG A 184 -4.74 -8.57 8.00
C ARG A 184 -4.11 -8.52 9.39
N ARG A 185 -4.95 -8.59 10.42
CA ARG A 185 -4.52 -8.82 11.80
C ARG A 185 -4.54 -10.31 12.11
N PHE A 186 -3.64 -10.74 12.98
CA PHE A 186 -3.73 -12.07 13.56
C PHE A 186 -4.86 -12.10 14.57
N LYS A 187 -5.81 -13.04 14.41
CA LYS A 187 -6.96 -13.17 15.31
C LYS A 187 -6.56 -13.40 16.77
N ASN A 188 -5.41 -14.05 16.99
CA ASN A 188 -5.00 -14.53 18.31
C ASN A 188 -3.76 -13.81 18.88
N VAL A 189 -3.27 -12.75 18.23
CA VAL A 189 -2.07 -12.03 18.68
C VAL A 189 -2.35 -10.53 18.68
N MET A 190 -2.79 -10.00 19.83
CA MET A 190 -3.20 -8.59 19.97
C MET A 190 -2.08 -7.60 19.62
N LEU A 191 -0.82 -8.00 19.68
CA LEU A 191 0.34 -7.11 19.55
C LEU A 191 1.25 -7.43 18.35
N ALA A 192 0.84 -8.32 17.46
CA ALA A 192 1.64 -8.61 16.26
C ALA A 192 1.44 -7.53 15.18
N PRO A 193 2.50 -7.17 14.43
CA PRO A 193 2.36 -6.39 13.21
C PRO A 193 1.41 -7.05 12.22
N ARG A 194 0.77 -6.24 11.38
CA ARG A 194 -0.16 -6.76 10.38
C ARG A 194 0.56 -7.50 9.28
N LYS A 195 -0.12 -8.51 8.73
CA LYS A 195 0.25 -9.11 7.45
C LYS A 195 -0.24 -8.22 6.31
N LEU A 196 0.65 -7.93 5.38
CA LEU A 196 0.45 -7.28 4.11
C LEU A 196 0.58 -8.35 3.03
N SER A 197 -0.44 -8.44 2.18
CA SER A 197 -0.46 -9.27 0.98
C SER A 197 -0.67 -8.37 -0.23
N LEU A 198 0.16 -8.56 -1.26
CA LEU A 198 0.11 -7.84 -2.53
C LEU A 198 -0.13 -8.84 -3.64
N TYR A 199 -1.19 -8.62 -4.41
CA TYR A 199 -1.54 -9.45 -5.57
C TYR A 199 -1.42 -8.60 -6.83
N PHE A 200 -0.46 -8.94 -7.67
CA PHE A 200 -0.20 -8.27 -8.93
C PHE A 200 -1.00 -8.96 -10.03
N PHE A 201 -1.63 -8.16 -10.87
CA PHE A 201 -2.34 -8.64 -12.04
C PHE A 201 -1.69 -8.07 -13.29
N ASN A 202 -1.64 -8.86 -14.36
CA ASN A 202 -1.14 -8.44 -15.67
C ASN A 202 0.32 -7.99 -15.64
N GLN A 203 1.12 -8.67 -14.83
CA GLN A 203 2.53 -8.41 -14.65
C GLN A 203 3.39 -9.16 -15.69
N SER A 204 4.63 -8.71 -15.87
CA SER A 204 5.61 -9.40 -16.71
C SER A 204 5.97 -10.78 -16.14
N GLU A 205 6.57 -11.64 -16.95
CA GLU A 205 7.05 -12.97 -16.51
C GLU A 205 8.07 -12.89 -15.36
N THR A 206 8.82 -11.79 -15.28
CA THR A 206 9.84 -11.55 -14.26
C THR A 206 9.28 -11.13 -12.89
N MET A 207 8.03 -10.66 -12.85
CA MET A 207 7.41 -10.10 -11.66
C MET A 207 6.49 -11.13 -10.98
N PRO A 208 6.67 -11.46 -9.70
CA PRO A 208 5.78 -12.38 -9.00
C PRO A 208 4.34 -11.88 -8.97
N SER A 209 3.38 -12.79 -9.13
CA SER A 209 1.95 -12.50 -8.94
C SER A 209 1.60 -12.18 -7.48
N PHE A 210 2.45 -12.58 -6.54
CA PHE A 210 2.21 -12.46 -5.11
C PHE A 210 3.46 -12.02 -4.37
N LEU A 211 3.32 -10.99 -3.54
CA LEU A 211 4.33 -10.57 -2.55
C LEU A 211 3.66 -10.40 -1.19
N LYS A 212 4.46 -10.49 -0.14
CA LYS A 212 4.02 -10.29 1.25
C LYS A 212 5.02 -9.40 2.00
N ASN A 213 4.64 -8.87 3.17
CA ASN A 213 5.68 -8.35 4.06
C ASN A 213 6.45 -9.48 4.71
N ALA A 214 7.74 -9.26 4.94
CA ALA A 214 8.57 -10.09 5.79
C ALA A 214 8.00 -10.14 7.21
N ASP A 215 8.06 -11.32 7.81
CA ASP A 215 7.68 -11.49 9.20
C ASP A 215 8.72 -10.79 10.09
N PRO A 216 8.29 -9.99 11.09
CA PRO A 216 9.19 -9.30 11.99
C PRO A 216 9.74 -10.26 13.05
N ASP A 217 10.99 -10.04 13.45
CA ASP A 217 11.61 -10.80 14.54
C ASP A 217 11.19 -10.25 15.89
N LEU A 218 10.83 -11.14 16.82
CA LEU A 218 10.59 -10.75 18.20
C LEU A 218 11.93 -10.59 18.91
N ALA A 219 12.35 -9.35 19.14
CA ALA A 219 13.55 -9.07 19.92
C ALA A 219 13.27 -9.10 21.43
N SER A 220 14.32 -8.91 22.23
CA SER A 220 14.22 -8.70 23.66
C SER A 220 13.24 -7.57 24.01
N PHE A 221 12.61 -7.68 25.18
CA PHE A 221 11.62 -6.72 25.69
C PHE A 221 10.31 -6.63 24.88
N ASN A 222 9.87 -7.72 24.24
CA ASN A 222 8.61 -7.79 23.47
C ASN A 222 8.50 -6.71 22.38
N LYS A 223 9.63 -6.35 21.76
CA LYS A 223 9.69 -5.40 20.66
C LYS A 223 9.90 -6.14 19.35
N TRP A 224 8.98 -5.95 18.42
CA TRP A 224 9.15 -6.41 17.04
C TRP A 224 10.22 -5.58 16.32
N LYS A 225 11.20 -6.25 15.74
CA LYS A 225 12.25 -5.67 14.91
C LYS A 225 12.10 -6.16 13.48
N LEU A 226 12.48 -5.30 12.54
CA LEU A 226 12.53 -5.60 11.14
C LEU A 226 13.71 -4.86 10.55
N ASP A 227 14.56 -5.55 9.80
CA ASP A 227 15.61 -4.90 9.04
C ASP A 227 15.00 -4.17 7.84
N LEU A 228 15.13 -2.84 7.87
CA LEU A 228 14.61 -1.94 6.85
C LEU A 228 15.72 -1.40 5.94
N ASN A 229 16.97 -1.83 6.09
CA ASN A 229 18.11 -1.35 5.28
C ASN A 229 18.22 0.20 5.27
N SER A 230 17.97 0.85 6.40
CA SER A 230 18.11 2.31 6.54
C SER A 230 18.22 2.69 8.02
N GLU A 231 19.06 3.68 8.31
CA GLU A 231 19.23 4.25 9.65
C GLU A 231 18.18 5.32 9.97
N ASN A 232 17.63 5.97 8.94
CA ASN A 232 16.71 7.10 9.05
C ASN A 232 15.23 6.66 9.09
N VAL A 233 14.89 5.73 9.99
CA VAL A 233 13.52 5.19 10.09
C VAL A 233 12.88 5.45 11.45
N VAL A 234 11.75 6.15 11.42
CA VAL A 234 10.89 6.37 12.58
C VAL A 234 10.05 5.13 12.86
N LYS A 235 9.92 4.75 14.14
CA LYS A 235 9.06 3.64 14.58
C LYS A 235 7.60 3.85 14.12
N SER A 236 7.08 2.91 13.34
CA SER A 236 5.73 3.01 12.79
C SER A 236 5.18 1.64 12.38
N ILE A 237 3.87 1.46 12.51
CA ILE A 237 3.14 0.28 11.97
C ILE A 237 3.12 0.21 10.44
N LYS A 238 3.59 1.28 9.77
CA LYS A 238 3.63 1.40 8.32
C LYS A 238 4.95 0.90 7.75
N ASN A 239 5.94 0.64 8.60
CA ASN A 239 7.23 0.15 8.16
C ASN A 239 7.08 -1.31 7.74
N CYS A 240 7.52 -1.65 6.54
CA CYS A 240 7.54 -3.03 6.07
C CYS A 240 8.68 -3.27 5.08
N LYS A 241 9.12 -4.52 5.02
CA LYS A 241 10.00 -5.09 4.00
C LYS A 241 9.12 -6.02 3.17
N ILE A 242 9.14 -5.87 1.85
CA ILE A 242 8.31 -6.64 0.92
C ILE A 242 9.18 -7.73 0.30
N GLU A 243 8.70 -8.96 0.32
CA GLU A 243 9.40 -10.14 -0.16
C GLU A 243 8.47 -11.12 -0.86
N ASN A 244 9.05 -12.01 -1.66
CA ASN A 244 8.35 -13.16 -2.23
C ASN A 244 8.40 -14.37 -1.28
N GLU A 245 7.92 -15.52 -1.75
CA GLU A 245 7.93 -16.77 -0.98
C GLU A 245 9.35 -17.30 -0.68
N GLN A 246 10.32 -16.97 -1.52
CA GLN A 246 11.73 -17.34 -1.36
C GLN A 246 12.51 -16.32 -0.52
N HIS A 247 11.83 -15.42 0.20
CA HIS A 247 12.43 -14.33 0.99
C HIS A 247 13.34 -13.39 0.19
N LYS A 248 13.22 -13.38 -1.14
CA LYS A 248 13.88 -12.39 -1.99
C LYS A 248 13.18 -11.06 -1.79
N THR A 249 13.95 -10.03 -1.48
CA THR A 249 13.42 -8.69 -1.21
C THR A 249 13.05 -7.97 -2.51
N PHE A 250 11.86 -7.37 -2.51
CA PHE A 250 11.32 -6.58 -3.61
C PHE A 250 11.17 -5.10 -3.27
N GLY A 251 11.11 -4.75 -1.99
CA GLY A 251 11.09 -3.35 -1.59
C GLY A 251 10.97 -3.13 -0.09
N TYR A 252 10.93 -1.87 0.29
CA TYR A 252 10.80 -1.38 1.65
C TYR A 252 9.84 -0.19 1.66
N ILE A 253 8.97 -0.11 2.66
CA ILE A 253 8.20 1.09 3.00
C ILE A 253 8.69 1.55 4.36
N ARG A 254 9.11 2.81 4.46
CA ARG A 254 9.72 3.39 5.67
C ARG A 254 9.02 4.66 6.07
N LYS A 255 8.83 4.85 7.38
CA LYS A 255 8.36 6.12 7.94
C LYS A 255 9.54 7.02 8.23
N CYS A 256 9.67 8.12 7.48
CA CYS A 256 10.80 9.05 7.64
C CYS A 256 10.41 10.36 8.35
N GLY A 257 9.14 10.78 8.25
CA GLY A 257 8.65 12.02 8.90
C GLY A 257 7.21 11.88 9.40
N LYS A 258 6.57 12.96 9.87
CA LYS A 258 5.16 12.90 10.35
C LYS A 258 4.18 12.55 9.23
N ASN A 259 4.32 13.17 8.06
CA ASN A 259 3.44 13.01 6.91
C ASN A 259 4.13 12.41 5.68
N GLU A 260 5.30 11.81 5.89
CA GLU A 260 6.13 11.29 4.80
C GLU A 260 6.38 9.79 4.98
N LEU A 261 6.30 9.06 3.87
CA LEU A 261 6.80 7.69 3.73
C LEU A 261 7.83 7.67 2.61
N GLU A 262 8.92 6.93 2.79
CA GLU A 262 9.81 6.54 1.70
C GLU A 262 9.42 5.14 1.23
N ILE A 263 9.46 4.92 -0.08
CA ILE A 263 9.38 3.59 -0.67
C ILE A 263 10.60 3.35 -1.56
N GLU A 264 11.30 2.26 -1.29
CA GLU A 264 12.43 1.79 -2.10
C GLU A 264 12.03 0.42 -2.68
N ALA A 265 12.06 0.24 -3.99
CA ALA A 265 11.61 -0.99 -4.61
C ALA A 265 12.41 -1.34 -5.86
N ARG A 266 12.41 -2.62 -6.24
CA ARG A 266 13.03 -3.08 -7.48
C ARG A 266 12.36 -2.44 -8.70
N GLU A 267 13.15 -2.22 -9.75
CA GLU A 267 12.71 -1.61 -11.02
C GLU A 267 11.60 -2.40 -11.75
N ASP A 268 11.34 -3.65 -11.37
CA ASP A 268 10.26 -4.48 -11.93
C ASP A 268 8.86 -4.10 -11.40
N ILE A 269 8.78 -3.24 -10.37
CA ILE A 269 7.52 -2.69 -9.87
C ILE A 269 7.32 -1.28 -10.41
N ASP A 270 6.25 -1.05 -11.15
CA ASP A 270 5.95 0.28 -11.69
C ASP A 270 5.57 1.28 -10.59
N ASP A 271 5.90 2.54 -10.88
CA ASP A 271 5.74 3.66 -9.97
C ASP A 271 4.28 3.87 -9.53
N LEU A 272 3.29 3.54 -10.38
CA LEU A 272 1.87 3.68 -10.05
C LEU A 272 1.45 2.66 -8.99
N ARG A 273 1.89 1.40 -9.10
CA ARG A 273 1.68 0.37 -8.06
C ARG A 273 2.41 0.75 -6.77
N LEU A 274 3.64 1.25 -6.84
CA LEU A 274 4.38 1.75 -5.68
C LEU A 274 3.64 2.90 -4.98
N PHE A 275 3.10 3.85 -5.75
CA PHE A 275 2.33 4.94 -5.20
C PHE A 275 1.08 4.45 -4.46
N ALA A 276 0.31 3.54 -5.08
CA ALA A 276 -0.86 2.95 -4.44
C ALA A 276 -0.52 2.24 -3.11
N MET A 277 0.60 1.52 -3.06
CA MET A 277 1.10 0.85 -1.85
C MET A 277 1.40 1.85 -0.72
N THR A 278 1.99 3.00 -1.03
CA THR A 278 2.25 4.04 -0.03
C THR A 278 0.95 4.69 0.49
N ILE A 279 -0.01 5.00 -0.40
CA ILE A 279 -1.33 5.53 0.00
C ILE A 279 -2.05 4.53 0.92
N ALA A 280 -2.09 3.26 0.52
CA ALA A 280 -2.70 2.19 1.29
C ALA A 280 -2.06 2.08 2.68
N SER A 281 -0.73 2.20 2.77
CA SER A 281 0.00 2.20 4.04
C SER A 281 -0.36 3.39 4.94
N PHE A 282 -0.62 4.58 4.38
CA PHE A 282 -1.15 5.71 5.14
C PHE A 282 -2.57 5.49 5.65
N MET A 283 -3.42 4.86 4.83
CA MET A 283 -4.83 4.61 5.11
C MET A 283 -5.09 3.44 6.04
N CYS A 284 -4.09 2.58 6.22
CA CYS A 284 -4.17 1.41 7.05
C CYS A 284 -4.30 1.78 8.54
N LYS A 285 -5.54 1.93 9.04
CA LYS A 285 -5.86 2.38 10.41
C LYS A 285 -5.34 1.42 11.48
N LYS A 286 -4.98 1.95 12.66
CA LYS A 286 -4.46 1.16 13.78
C LYS A 286 -5.41 0.09 14.24
#